data_AF-A0A170X8E4-F1
#
_entry.id   AF-A0A170X8E4-F1
#
_cell.length_a   1.000
_cell.length_b   1.000
_cell.length_c   1.000
_cell.angle_alpha   90.00
_cell.angle_beta   90.00
_cell.angle_gamma   90.00
#
_symmetry.space_group_name_H-M   'P 1'
#
loop_
_entity.id
_entity.type
_entity.pdbx_description
1 polymer ?
#
loop_
_entity_poly.entity_id
_entity_poly.type
_entity_poly.pdbx_seq_one_letter_code
_entity_poly.pdbx_strand_id
1 'polypeptide(L)'
;VDDNYLVVEGKHEERSDPHGFISRQFRRRYNLPEDVDKTAIVSHLSSDGVLTLKAPQKSQLLESKVREIPIIQTHVPAMKSKRKIAYNMKI
;
A
#
# COMPACT_ATOMS: atom_id res chain seq x y z
N VAL A 1 10.62 2.34 -14.34
CA VAL A 1 9.76 1.32 -13.68
C VAL A 1 10.29 -0.03 -14.11
N ASP A 2 10.46 -0.95 -13.17
CA ASP A 2 11.07 -2.27 -13.42
C ASP A 2 10.16 -3.36 -12.83
N ASP A 3 9.63 -4.23 -13.68
CA ASP A 3 8.56 -5.18 -13.35
C ASP A 3 7.40 -4.54 -12.56
N ASN A 4 7.23 -4.93 -11.29
CA ASN A 4 6.23 -4.42 -10.35
C ASN A 4 6.77 -3.33 -9.42
N TYR A 5 7.96 -2.78 -9.66
CA TYR A 5 8.58 -1.83 -8.76
C TYR A 5 8.87 -0.48 -9.40
N LEU A 6 8.63 0.56 -8.60
CA LEU A 6 9.13 1.89 -8.87
C LEU A 6 10.51 2.04 -8.22
N VAL A 7 11.53 2.17 -9.07
CA VAL A 7 12.92 2.37 -8.65
C VAL A 7 13.27 3.84 -8.82
N VAL A 8 13.75 4.46 -7.75
CA VAL A 8 14.21 5.85 -7.70
C VAL A 8 15.70 5.84 -7.37
N GLU A 9 16.51 6.38 -8.27
CA GLU A 9 17.95 6.48 -8.11
C GLU A 9 18.36 7.95 -8.09
N GLY A 10 19.25 8.29 -7.16
CA GLY A 10 19.80 9.63 -7.04
C GLY A 10 21.28 9.56 -6.73
N LYS A 11 22.06 10.38 -7.44
CA LYS A 11 23.49 10.53 -7.24
C LYS A 11 23.80 12.01 -7.01
N HIS A 12 24.40 12.29 -5.87
CA HIS A 12 25.07 13.54 -5.58
C HIS A 12 26.56 13.30 -5.88
N GLU A 13 27.06 13.98 -6.90
CA GLU A 13 28.47 13.92 -7.29
C GLU A 13 29.42 14.40 -6.18
N GLU A 14 30.69 14.10 -6.35
CA GLU A 14 31.72 14.50 -5.41
C GLU A 14 31.79 16.02 -5.31
N ARG A 15 31.58 16.55 -4.10
CA ARG A 15 31.82 17.96 -3.79
C ARG A 15 32.88 18.07 -2.72
N SER A 16 33.81 18.99 -2.93
CA SER A 16 34.79 19.39 -1.93
C SER A 16 34.08 20.19 -0.83
N ASP A 17 34.36 19.83 0.42
CA ASP A 17 33.92 20.54 1.62
C ASP A 17 35.15 20.86 2.51
N PRO A 18 34.99 21.63 3.59
CA PRO A 18 36.12 21.99 4.46
C PRO A 18 36.88 20.82 5.09
N HIS A 19 36.34 19.59 5.04
CA HIS A 19 36.87 18.40 5.69
C HIS A 19 37.22 17.28 4.70
N GLY A 20 37.06 17.48 3.40
CA GLY A 20 37.39 16.49 2.37
C GLY A 20 36.40 16.50 1.21
N PHE A 21 36.04 15.31 0.73
CA PHE A 21 35.11 15.14 -0.38
C PHE A 21 33.89 14.34 0.06
N ILE A 22 32.71 14.81 -0.33
CA ILE A 22 31.44 14.11 -0.10
C ILE A 22 30.82 13.73 -1.44
N SER A 23 30.49 12.45 -1.59
CA SER A 23 29.54 11.96 -2.56
C SER A 23 28.43 11.20 -1.85
N ARG A 24 27.21 11.20 -2.42
CA ARG A 24 26.08 10.44 -1.88
C ARG A 24 25.34 9.75 -3.00
N GLN A 25 24.92 8.51 -2.79
CA GLN A 25 24.07 7.78 -3.73
C GLN A 25 22.95 7.10 -2.96
N PHE A 26 21.76 7.07 -3.54
CA PHE A 26 20.66 6.28 -3.02
C PHE A 26 19.90 5.57 -4.14
N ARG A 27 19.33 4.42 -3.78
CA ARG A 27 18.40 3.65 -4.61
C ARG A 27 17.25 3.21 -3.74
N ARG A 28 16.05 3.72 -4.02
CA ARG A 28 14.81 3.37 -3.31
C ARG A 28 13.90 2.58 -4.24
N ARG A 29 13.35 1.49 -3.75
CA ARG A 29 12.48 0.58 -4.52
C ARG A 29 11.14 0.48 -3.80
N TYR A 30 10.06 0.78 -4.51
CA TYR A 30 8.69 0.73 -3.99
C TYR A 30 7.90 -0.30 -4.78
N ASN A 31 7.21 -1.21 -4.09
CA ASN A 31 6.31 -2.14 -4.75
C ASN A 31 5.07 -1.38 -5.23
N LEU A 32 4.76 -1.48 -6.52
CA LEU A 32 3.59 -0.87 -7.11
C LEU A 32 2.40 -1.83 -6.98
N PRO A 33 1.26 -1.35 -6.48
CA PRO A 33 0.01 -2.09 -6.55
C PRO A 33 -0.33 -2.52 -7.99
N GLU A 34 -1.02 -3.66 -8.15
CA GLU A 34 -1.39 -4.19 -9.47
C GLU A 34 -2.37 -3.30 -10.24
N ASP A 35 -3.17 -2.54 -9.50
CA ASP A 35 -4.17 -1.61 -10.00
C ASP A 35 -3.57 -0.26 -10.42
N VAL A 36 -2.25 -0.05 -10.34
CA VAL A 36 -1.61 1.18 -10.83
C VAL A 36 -1.33 1.10 -12.33
N ASP A 37 -1.69 2.14 -13.08
CA ASP A 37 -1.24 2.31 -14.46
C ASP A 37 0.22 2.80 -14.47
N LYS A 38 1.13 1.87 -14.71
CA LYS A 38 2.58 2.11 -14.74
C LYS A 38 3.00 3.05 -15.87
N THR A 39 2.21 3.15 -16.94
CA THR A 39 2.53 3.97 -18.11
C THR A 39 2.23 5.45 -17.89
N ALA A 40 1.32 5.74 -16.97
CA ALA A 40 0.86 7.09 -16.63
C ALA A 40 1.52 7.66 -15.36
N ILE A 41 2.66 7.11 -14.93
CA ILE A 41 3.41 7.63 -13.78
C ILE A 41 4.07 8.95 -14.15
N VAL A 42 3.91 9.97 -13.31
CA VAL A 42 4.51 11.30 -13.50
C VAL A 42 5.31 11.72 -12.27
N SER A 43 6.51 12.26 -12.49
CA SER A 43 7.39 12.79 -11.44
C SER A 43 7.45 14.31 -11.44
N HIS A 44 7.49 14.90 -10.25
CA HIS A 44 7.71 16.33 -10.05
C HIS A 44 8.76 16.54 -8.95
N LEU A 45 9.80 17.33 -9.22
CA LEU A 45 10.77 17.75 -8.22
C LEU A 45 10.51 19.22 -7.90
N SER A 46 10.17 19.52 -6.66
CA SER A 46 9.99 20.89 -6.19
C SER A 46 11.32 21.59 -5.92
N SER A 47 11.31 22.92 -5.85
CA SER A 47 12.49 23.75 -5.62
C SER A 47 13.16 23.54 -4.26
N ASP A 48 12.42 23.02 -3.27
CA ASP A 48 12.93 22.61 -1.96
C ASP A 48 13.51 21.19 -1.95
N GLY A 49 13.56 20.50 -3.10
CA GLY A 49 14.22 19.21 -3.26
C GLY A 49 13.34 18.00 -2.97
N VAL A 50 12.02 18.16 -2.89
CA VAL A 50 11.09 17.04 -2.67
C VAL A 50 10.66 16.42 -4.01
N LEU A 51 11.05 15.16 -4.23
CA LEU A 51 10.58 14.37 -5.37
C LEU A 51 9.21 13.76 -5.06
N THR A 52 8.19 14.15 -5.81
CA THR A 52 6.83 13.61 -5.76
C THR A 52 6.55 12.74 -6.99
N LEU A 53 6.02 11.54 -6.77
CA LEU A 53 5.64 10.59 -7.82
C LEU A 53 4.13 10.36 -7.74
N LYS A 54 3.42 10.56 -8.84
CA LYS A 54 1.96 10.35 -8.94
C LYS A 54 1.68 9.26 -9.97
N ALA A 55 0.71 8.40 -9.67
CA ALA A 55 0.29 7.32 -10.55
C ALA A 55 -1.22 7.13 -10.43
N PRO A 56 -1.99 7.17 -11.53
CA PRO A 56 -3.42 6.89 -11.49
C PRO A 56 -3.68 5.39 -11.32
N GLN A 57 -4.80 5.07 -10.69
CA GLN A 57 -5.30 3.69 -10.68
C GLN A 57 -5.96 3.37 -12.03
N LYS A 58 -5.73 2.17 -12.55
CA LYS A 58 -6.39 1.61 -13.74
C LYS A 58 -7.91 1.66 -13.64
N SER A 59 -8.46 1.54 -12.42
CA SER A 59 -9.90 1.56 -12.17
C SER A 59 -10.53 2.95 -12.22
N GLN A 60 -9.76 4.04 -12.11
CA GLN A 60 -10.33 5.39 -12.29
C GLN A 60 -10.77 5.64 -13.74
N LEU A 61 -10.37 4.77 -14.69
CA LEU A 61 -10.87 4.77 -16.07
C LEU A 61 -12.20 4.01 -16.24
N LEU A 62 -12.62 3.22 -15.25
CA LEU A 62 -13.85 2.43 -15.28
C LEU A 62 -14.73 2.86 -14.11
N GLU A 63 -15.71 3.71 -14.42
CA GLU A 63 -16.79 4.18 -13.55
C GLU A 63 -17.00 3.31 -12.30
N SER A 64 -16.94 3.96 -11.14
CA SER A 64 -17.17 3.41 -9.81
C SER A 64 -18.36 2.46 -9.78
N LYS A 65 -18.11 1.16 -10.01
CA LYS A 65 -19.10 0.11 -9.85
C LYS A 65 -19.25 -0.16 -8.36
N VAL A 66 -20.05 0.68 -7.70
CA VAL A 66 -20.47 0.45 -6.32
C VAL A 66 -21.16 -0.90 -6.28
N ARG A 67 -20.61 -1.84 -5.50
CA ARG A 67 -21.20 -3.15 -5.28
C ARG A 67 -22.12 -3.07 -4.08
N GLU A 68 -23.43 -3.14 -4.30
CA GLU A 68 -24.39 -3.31 -3.22
C GLU A 68 -24.25 -4.70 -2.60
N ILE A 69 -24.05 -4.75 -1.28
CA ILE A 69 -23.98 -6.00 -0.51
C ILE A 69 -25.23 -6.05 0.38
N PRO A 70 -26.22 -6.90 0.05
CA PRO A 70 -27.45 -7.00 0.83
C PRO A 70 -27.19 -7.63 2.20
N ILE A 71 -27.85 -7.11 3.24
CA ILE A 71 -27.83 -7.69 4.58
C ILE A 71 -28.79 -8.88 4.60
N ILE A 72 -28.26 -10.07 4.92
CA ILE A 72 -29.06 -11.30 5.06
C ILE A 72 -29.31 -11.55 6.55
N GLN A 73 -30.58 -11.50 6.97
CA GLN A 73 -30.98 -11.83 8.32
C GLN A 73 -31.02 -13.35 8.48
N THR A 74 -30.04 -13.90 9.19
CA THR A 74 -29.83 -15.36 9.25
C THR A 74 -30.71 -16.07 10.28
N HIS A 75 -31.44 -15.33 11.13
CA HIS A 75 -32.27 -15.82 12.25
C HIS A 75 -31.59 -16.82 13.21
N VAL A 76 -30.29 -17.07 13.04
CA VAL A 76 -29.50 -17.96 13.86
C VAL A 76 -28.55 -17.14 14.74
N PRO A 77 -28.37 -17.53 16.00
CA PRO A 77 -27.44 -16.85 16.89
C PRO A 77 -26.00 -17.04 16.40
N ALA A 78 -25.22 -15.96 16.44
CA ALA A 78 -23.82 -15.94 16.01
C ALA A 78 -22.92 -16.90 16.81
N MET A 79 -23.28 -17.18 18.07
CA MET A 79 -22.58 -18.13 18.93
C MET A 79 -23.55 -19.13 19.53
N LYS A 80 -23.21 -20.43 19.45
CA LYS A 80 -23.95 -21.50 20.11
C LYS A 80 -23.54 -21.56 21.59
N SER A 81 -24.49 -21.37 22.50
CA SER A 81 -24.26 -21.50 23.94
C SER A 81 -23.98 -22.97 24.31
N LYS A 82 -22.81 -23.23 24.90
CA LYS A 82 -22.46 -24.55 25.46
C LYS A 82 -23.16 -24.70 26.82
N ARG A 83 -24.31 -25.38 26.88
CA ARG A 83 -24.92 -25.75 28.17
C ARG A 83 -24.00 -26.72 28.93
N LYS A 84 -23.68 -26.42 30.18
CA LYS A 84 -22.99 -27.33 31.11
C LYS A 84 -23.95 -28.45 31.52
N ILE A 85 -23.49 -29.69 31.41
CA ILE A 85 -24.22 -30.89 31.86
C ILE A 85 -24.13 -30.94 33.40
N ALA A 86 -25.26 -30.91 34.09
CA ALA A 86 -25.32 -31.12 35.54
C ALA A 86 -25.31 -32.63 35.83
N TYR A 87 -24.39 -33.09 36.69
CA TYR A 87 -24.40 -34.44 37.23
C TYR A 87 -25.37 -34.52 38.41
N ASN A 88 -26.39 -35.38 38.32
CA ASN A 88 -27.27 -35.65 39.45
C ASN A 88 -26.62 -36.68 40.38
N MET A 89 -26.37 -36.30 41.64
CA MET A 89 -25.99 -37.22 42.70
C MET A 89 -27.26 -37.79 43.35
N LYS A 90 -27.49 -39.10 43.20
CA LYS A 90 -28.48 -39.85 43.97
C LYS A 90 -27.82 -40.32 45.27
N ILE A 91 -28.46 -40.04 46.40
CA ILE A 91 -28.25 -40.78 47.66
C ILE A 91 -29.29 -41.90 47.67
#